data_AF-A0A182PK01-F1
#
_entry.id   AF-A0A182PK01-F1
#
_cell.length_a   1.000
_cell.length_b   1.000
_cell.length_c   1.000
_cell.angle_alpha   90.00
_cell.angle_beta   90.00
_cell.angle_gamma   90.00
#
_symmetry.space_group_name_H-M   'P 1'
#
loop_
_entity.id
_entity.type
_entity.pdbx_description
1 polymer ?
#
loop_
_entity_poly.entity_id
_entity_poly.type
_entity_poly.pdbx_seq_one_letter_code
_entity_poly.pdbx_strand_id
1 'polypeptide(L)'
;MLLALLALSAVSIASPLSKASDSSSEESMEVGEIMKELQELCRNNSGSDDAFMRLMDSAQTSVTCFGGAIDFDGFISDLYILTNETRGTFFPRYCPQLRTANKCTEKLLSDMRPCLEDDDYTIVQALAGIIPDAVELMCENEGELLFKLEEPKYTDCIAKIGDNFDECFNTFLNGTDDWDISHLTREQCNTVTGFRQCIQDKLNICKAADLIKVYDLFHNTLFRMTPCRNYVDLANVELLDNNTLNEV
;
A
#
# COMPACT_ATOMS: atom_id res chain seq x y z
N MET A 1 4.90 3.23 7.79
CA MET A 1 5.83 2.92 6.67
C MET A 1 5.21 1.94 5.70
N LEU A 2 4.83 0.71 6.07
CA LEU A 2 4.19 -0.25 5.13
C LEU A 2 2.86 0.26 4.51
N LEU A 3 1.95 0.85 5.30
CA LEU A 3 0.70 1.42 4.77
C LEU A 3 0.91 2.69 3.94
N ALA A 4 1.92 3.49 4.31
CA ALA A 4 2.32 4.66 3.53
C ALA A 4 3.04 4.26 2.25
N LEU A 5 3.83 3.18 2.28
CA LEU A 5 4.47 2.54 1.12
C LEU A 5 3.45 1.84 0.24
N LEU A 6 2.38 1.25 0.79
CA LEU A 6 1.26 0.67 0.03
C LEU A 6 0.39 1.75 -0.62
N ALA A 7 0.18 2.87 0.08
CA ALA A 7 -0.50 4.05 -0.46
C ALA A 7 0.37 4.83 -1.47
N LEU A 8 1.69 4.90 -1.26
CA LEU A 8 2.65 5.49 -2.20
C LEU A 8 2.95 4.54 -3.37
N SER A 9 2.91 3.23 -3.19
CA SER A 9 3.01 2.26 -4.29
C SER A 9 1.77 2.28 -5.16
N ALA A 10 0.62 2.73 -4.64
CA ALA A 10 -0.54 3.03 -5.47
C ALA A 10 -0.32 4.28 -6.36
N VAL A 11 0.55 5.20 -5.95
CA VAL A 11 1.01 6.35 -6.77
C VAL A 11 2.01 5.90 -7.83
N SER A 12 2.81 4.86 -7.56
CA SER A 12 3.68 4.20 -8.56
C SER A 12 2.91 3.51 -9.70
N ILE A 13 1.58 3.42 -9.62
CA ILE A 13 0.72 2.91 -10.71
C ILE A 13 0.30 4.05 -11.66
N ALA A 14 0.58 5.31 -11.31
CA ALA A 14 0.21 6.50 -12.09
C ALA A 14 1.43 7.29 -12.61
N SER A 15 2.65 6.75 -12.49
CA SER A 15 3.87 7.36 -13.05
C SER A 15 4.92 6.30 -13.39
N PRO A 16 5.74 6.50 -14.44
CA PRO A 16 6.76 5.57 -14.92
C PRO A 16 7.75 5.18 -13.82
N LEU A 17 8.15 3.90 -13.75
CA LEU A 17 9.10 3.44 -12.73
C LEU A 17 10.28 2.70 -13.37
N SER A 18 11.48 3.25 -13.24
CA SER A 18 12.71 2.66 -13.77
C SER A 18 13.52 1.88 -12.70
N LYS A 19 13.66 0.56 -12.93
CA LYS A 19 14.75 -0.40 -12.57
C LYS A 19 15.48 -0.40 -11.20
N ALA A 20 15.51 -1.60 -10.57
CA ALA A 20 16.52 -2.10 -9.60
C ALA A 20 17.82 -2.59 -10.30
N SER A 21 19.05 -2.61 -9.74
CA SER A 21 19.65 -2.28 -8.44
C SER A 21 21.21 -2.27 -8.57
N ASP A 22 21.93 -1.26 -8.08
CA ASP A 22 23.18 -1.42 -7.30
C ASP A 22 23.66 -0.10 -6.59
N SER A 23 23.81 -0.16 -5.26
CA SER A 23 24.69 0.68 -4.42
C SER A 23 24.54 2.23 -4.47
N SER A 24 23.73 2.81 -3.58
CA SER A 24 23.80 4.14 -2.91
C SER A 24 23.96 5.44 -3.73
N SER A 25 24.36 5.39 -4.99
CA SER A 25 24.45 6.54 -5.91
C SER A 25 23.28 6.58 -6.91
N GLU A 26 22.71 5.43 -7.25
CA GLU A 26 21.58 5.32 -8.19
C GLU A 26 20.22 5.70 -7.59
N GLU A 27 19.96 5.41 -6.30
CA GLU A 27 18.73 5.83 -5.59
C GLU A 27 18.50 7.35 -5.67
N SER A 28 19.57 8.15 -5.62
CA SER A 28 19.47 9.61 -5.71
C SER A 28 19.07 10.11 -7.09
N MET A 29 19.39 9.34 -8.15
CA MET A 29 19.03 9.64 -9.53
C MET A 29 17.59 9.20 -9.83
N GLU A 30 17.17 8.05 -9.30
CA GLU A 30 15.83 7.47 -9.45
C GLU A 30 14.75 8.32 -8.75
N VAL A 31 15.01 8.76 -7.51
CA VAL A 31 14.12 9.68 -6.80
C VAL A 31 14.02 11.03 -7.53
N GLY A 32 15.10 11.46 -8.19
CA GLY A 32 15.11 12.68 -9.00
C GLY A 32 14.24 12.57 -10.27
N GLU A 33 14.19 11.40 -10.91
CA GLU A 33 13.37 11.12 -12.08
C GLU A 33 11.89 11.09 -11.72
N ILE A 34 11.51 10.36 -10.66
CA ILE A 34 10.13 10.28 -10.14
C ILE A 34 9.59 11.68 -9.79
N MET A 35 10.42 12.50 -9.11
CA MET A 35 10.01 13.86 -8.74
C MET A 35 9.78 14.75 -9.96
N LYS A 36 10.55 14.55 -11.02
CA LYS A 36 10.42 15.30 -12.26
C LYS A 36 9.15 14.90 -13.02
N GLU A 37 8.84 13.61 -13.11
CA GLU A 37 7.61 13.14 -13.75
C GLU A 37 6.37 13.60 -13.01
N LEU A 38 6.38 13.53 -11.67
CA LEU A 38 5.30 14.06 -10.85
C LEU A 38 5.12 15.58 -11.04
N GLN A 39 6.23 16.32 -11.16
CA GLN A 39 6.18 17.74 -11.49
C GLN A 39 5.54 17.98 -12.87
N GLU A 40 5.94 17.21 -13.89
CA GLU A 40 5.38 17.31 -15.23
C GLU A 40 3.88 16.97 -15.26
N LEU A 41 3.46 15.91 -14.58
CA LEU A 41 2.08 15.50 -14.42
C LEU A 41 1.24 16.58 -13.73
N CYS A 42 1.71 17.11 -12.59
CA CYS A 42 1.08 18.24 -11.91
C CYS A 42 0.97 19.48 -12.80
N ARG A 43 2.02 19.81 -13.55
CA ARG A 43 2.05 20.97 -14.45
C ARG A 43 1.10 20.79 -15.63
N ASN A 44 1.05 19.60 -16.22
CA ASN A 44 0.22 19.29 -17.37
C ASN A 44 -1.27 19.35 -17.01
N ASN A 45 -1.66 18.87 -15.82
CA ASN A 45 -3.05 18.86 -15.38
C ASN A 45 -3.53 20.18 -14.76
N SER A 46 -2.66 20.90 -14.03
CA SER A 46 -3.04 22.15 -13.34
C SER A 46 -2.66 23.43 -14.09
N GLY A 47 -1.77 23.33 -15.08
CA GLY A 47 -1.20 24.48 -15.80
C GLY A 47 -0.09 25.24 -15.05
N SER A 48 0.36 24.76 -13.88
CA SER A 48 1.40 25.42 -13.09
C SER A 48 2.19 24.44 -12.19
N ASP A 49 3.40 24.84 -11.78
CA ASP A 49 4.19 24.09 -10.80
C ASP A 49 3.68 24.27 -9.36
N ASP A 50 2.74 25.19 -9.11
CA ASP A 50 2.21 25.45 -7.77
C ASP A 50 1.50 24.22 -7.17
N ALA A 51 0.87 23.40 -8.02
CA ALA A 51 0.25 22.15 -7.60
C ALA A 51 1.31 21.15 -7.08
N PHE A 52 2.42 21.01 -7.81
CA PHE A 52 3.55 20.18 -7.39
C PHE A 52 4.17 20.69 -6.07
N MET A 53 4.38 22.00 -5.94
CA MET A 53 4.96 22.58 -4.72
C MET A 53 4.06 22.36 -3.49
N ARG A 54 2.73 22.51 -3.63
CA ARG A 54 1.78 22.19 -2.55
C ARG A 54 1.77 20.71 -2.22
N LEU A 55 1.83 19.85 -3.23
CA LEU A 55 1.89 18.41 -3.05
C LEU A 55 3.14 18.02 -2.24
N MET A 56 4.30 18.60 -2.53
CA MET A 56 5.54 18.35 -1.78
C MET A 56 5.49 18.85 -0.34
N ASP A 57 4.93 20.04 -0.10
CA ASP A 57 4.69 20.54 1.26
C ASP A 57 3.75 19.61 2.05
N SER A 58 2.69 19.13 1.40
CA SER A 58 1.75 18.20 2.02
C SER A 58 2.38 16.85 2.32
N ALA A 59 3.23 16.32 1.42
CA ALA A 59 3.96 15.07 1.62
C ALA A 59 4.90 15.16 2.83
N GLN A 60 5.66 16.25 2.94
CA GLN A 60 6.54 16.49 4.09
C GLN A 60 5.76 16.62 5.40
N THR A 61 4.61 17.31 5.35
CA THR A 61 3.71 17.45 6.51
C THR A 61 3.13 16.10 6.91
N SER A 62 2.72 15.28 5.95
CA SER A 62 2.23 13.92 6.18
C SER A 62 3.28 13.04 6.84
N VAL A 63 4.52 13.04 6.35
CA VAL A 63 5.64 12.32 6.97
C VAL A 63 5.85 12.74 8.43
N THR A 64 5.84 14.05 8.68
CA THR A 64 5.99 14.61 10.03
C THR A 64 4.83 14.20 10.94
N CYS A 65 3.60 14.23 10.43
CA CYS A 65 2.41 13.78 11.14
C CYS A 65 2.50 12.29 11.47
N PHE A 66 2.90 11.43 10.53
CA PHE A 66 3.11 10.01 10.78
C PHE A 66 4.14 9.76 11.88
N GLY A 67 5.28 10.47 11.82
CA GLY A 67 6.34 10.40 12.84
C GLY A 67 5.88 10.82 14.24
N GLY A 68 4.93 11.76 14.34
CA GLY A 68 4.35 12.17 15.62
C GLY A 68 3.18 11.29 16.09
N ALA A 69 2.50 10.59 15.17
CA ALA A 69 1.33 9.77 15.48
C ALA A 69 1.70 8.36 15.96
N ILE A 70 2.89 7.87 15.59
CA ILE A 70 3.36 6.51 15.91
C ILE A 70 4.68 6.60 16.68
N ASP A 71 4.72 5.96 17.85
CA ASP A 71 5.94 5.63 18.59
C ASP A 71 6.71 4.57 17.82
N PHE A 72 7.44 4.97 16.77
CA PHE A 72 8.16 4.06 15.87
C PHE A 72 9.26 3.28 16.59
N ASP A 73 10.04 3.95 17.44
CA ASP A 73 11.12 3.31 18.19
C ASP A 73 10.56 2.25 19.14
N GLY A 74 9.47 2.58 19.87
CA GLY A 74 8.75 1.63 20.70
C GLY A 74 8.14 0.50 19.87
N PHE A 75 7.49 0.81 18.75
CA PHE A 75 6.85 -0.18 17.88
C PHE A 75 7.85 -1.22 17.41
N ILE A 76 9.00 -0.79 16.88
CA ILE A 76 10.03 -1.69 16.39
C ILE A 76 10.63 -2.50 17.54
N SER A 77 10.96 -1.85 18.66
CA SER A 77 11.50 -2.55 19.83
C SER A 77 10.55 -3.62 20.35
N ASP A 78 9.27 -3.29 20.53
CA ASP A 78 8.27 -4.20 21.06
C ASP A 78 7.93 -5.31 20.04
N LEU A 79 7.98 -5.01 18.73
CA LEU A 79 7.75 -5.99 17.67
C LEU A 79 8.83 -7.07 17.66
N TYR A 80 10.10 -6.73 17.94
CA TYR A 80 11.19 -7.72 17.99
C TYR A 80 11.07 -8.74 19.14
N ILE A 81 10.28 -8.41 20.16
CA ILE A 81 10.10 -9.24 21.37
C ILE A 81 8.65 -9.68 21.55
N LEU A 82 7.81 -9.49 20.53
CA LEU A 82 6.40 -9.84 20.60
C LEU A 82 6.29 -11.38 20.69
N THR A 83 5.33 -11.81 21.51
CA THR A 83 5.04 -13.22 21.80
C THR A 83 3.55 -13.39 22.02
N ASN A 84 3.10 -14.64 22.13
CA ASN A 84 1.68 -14.93 22.37
C ASN A 84 1.20 -14.33 23.69
N GLU A 85 2.09 -14.20 24.67
CA GLU A 85 1.81 -13.60 25.97
C GLU A 85 1.78 -12.06 25.92
N THR A 86 2.60 -11.43 25.06
CA THR A 86 2.73 -9.97 25.00
C THR A 86 1.80 -9.31 23.98
N ARG A 87 1.24 -10.07 23.03
CA ARG A 87 0.33 -9.55 21.98
C ARG A 87 -0.88 -8.80 22.50
N GLY A 88 -1.43 -9.24 23.64
CA GLY A 88 -2.55 -8.60 24.32
C GLY A 88 -2.21 -7.21 24.91
N THR A 89 -0.93 -6.82 24.90
CA THR A 89 -0.48 -5.47 25.27
C THR A 89 0.04 -4.68 24.07
N PHE A 90 0.67 -5.35 23.11
CA PHE A 90 1.23 -4.74 21.91
C PHE A 90 0.17 -4.11 21.01
N PHE A 91 -0.82 -4.89 20.56
CA PHE A 91 -1.83 -4.38 19.63
C PHE A 91 -2.68 -3.26 20.25
N PRO A 92 -3.14 -3.36 21.52
CA PRO A 92 -3.81 -2.25 22.18
C PRO A 92 -2.95 -0.98 22.29
N ARG A 93 -1.62 -1.09 22.36
CA ARG A 93 -0.71 0.07 22.37
C ARG A 93 -0.60 0.73 21.00
N TYR A 94 -0.44 -0.05 19.92
CA TYR A 94 -0.07 0.49 18.60
C TYR A 94 -1.24 0.64 17.62
N CYS A 95 -2.30 -0.16 17.72
CA CYS A 95 -3.46 -0.03 16.84
C CYS A 95 -4.15 1.34 16.92
N PRO A 96 -4.37 1.95 18.10
CA PRO A 96 -4.91 3.32 18.18
C PRO A 96 -4.01 4.36 17.50
N GLN A 97 -2.69 4.16 17.53
CA GLN A 97 -1.71 5.02 16.87
C GLN A 97 -1.83 4.90 15.35
N LEU A 98 -1.91 3.68 14.82
CA LEU A 98 -2.11 3.42 13.39
C LEU A 98 -3.42 4.02 12.87
N ARG A 99 -4.52 3.87 13.62
CA ARG A 99 -5.81 4.50 13.30
C ARG A 99 -5.73 6.02 13.24
N THR A 100 -4.98 6.62 14.18
CA THR A 100 -4.77 8.06 14.21
C THR A 100 -3.90 8.53 13.05
N ALA A 101 -2.85 7.78 12.75
CA ALA A 101 -1.90 8.07 11.68
C ALA A 101 -2.55 8.10 10.29
N ASN A 102 -3.66 7.38 10.08
CA ASN A 102 -4.42 7.45 8.82
C ASN A 102 -4.83 8.90 8.47
N LYS A 103 -5.13 9.74 9.46
CA LYS A 103 -5.50 11.15 9.23
C LYS A 103 -4.37 11.99 8.63
N CYS A 104 -3.13 11.51 8.71
CA CYS A 104 -1.98 12.20 8.14
C CYS A 104 -2.00 12.23 6.61
N THR A 105 -2.84 11.42 5.94
CA THR A 105 -2.91 11.37 4.47
C THR A 105 -3.93 12.31 3.85
N GLU A 106 -4.84 12.90 4.65
CA GLU A 106 -5.99 13.66 4.12
C GLU A 106 -5.55 14.87 3.28
N LYS A 107 -4.62 15.69 3.80
CA LYS A 107 -4.10 16.86 3.07
C LYS A 107 -3.32 16.45 1.84
N LEU A 108 -2.49 15.40 1.96
CA LEU A 108 -1.71 14.86 0.84
C LEU A 108 -2.61 14.40 -0.30
N LEU A 109 -3.66 13.64 0.02
CA LEU A 109 -4.64 13.19 -0.97
C LEU A 109 -5.33 14.39 -1.63
N SER A 110 -5.78 15.38 -0.85
CA SER A 110 -6.42 16.59 -1.39
C SER A 110 -5.48 17.40 -2.30
N ASP A 111 -4.22 17.56 -1.93
CA ASP A 111 -3.23 18.33 -2.71
C ASP A 111 -2.74 17.57 -3.96
N MET A 112 -2.98 16.26 -4.04
CA MET A 112 -2.71 15.44 -5.22
C MET A 112 -3.80 15.55 -6.30
N ARG A 113 -5.03 15.94 -5.94
CA ARG A 113 -6.15 16.13 -6.89
C ARG A 113 -5.79 16.93 -8.15
N PRO A 114 -5.21 18.14 -8.07
CA PRO A 114 -4.90 18.93 -9.26
C PRO A 114 -3.81 18.32 -10.15
N CYS A 115 -3.13 17.26 -9.68
CA CYS A 115 -2.09 16.60 -10.43
C CYS A 115 -2.61 15.43 -11.27
N LEU A 116 -3.81 14.91 -11.00
CA LEU A 116 -4.35 13.72 -11.64
C LEU A 116 -5.59 14.03 -12.46
N GLU A 117 -5.87 13.19 -13.44
CA GLU A 117 -7.16 13.17 -14.11
C GLU A 117 -8.28 12.72 -13.15
N ASP A 118 -9.53 13.03 -13.51
CA ASP A 118 -10.67 12.81 -12.62
C ASP A 118 -10.86 11.33 -12.26
N ASP A 119 -10.69 10.43 -13.22
CA ASP A 119 -10.84 8.99 -13.07
C ASP A 119 -9.67 8.40 -12.25
N ASP A 120 -8.43 8.79 -12.53
CA ASP A 120 -7.24 8.37 -11.78
C ASP A 120 -7.31 8.78 -10.32
N TYR A 121 -7.68 10.03 -10.04
CA TYR A 121 -7.86 10.47 -8.66
C TYR A 121 -8.96 9.70 -7.95
N THR A 122 -10.04 9.36 -8.65
CA THR A 122 -11.14 8.57 -8.06
C THR A 122 -10.65 7.18 -7.66
N ILE A 123 -9.77 6.57 -8.45
CA ILE A 123 -9.11 5.30 -8.12
C ILE A 123 -8.19 5.47 -6.90
N VAL A 124 -7.33 6.49 -6.88
CA VAL A 124 -6.41 6.71 -5.75
C VAL A 124 -7.17 7.04 -4.46
N GLN A 125 -8.22 7.84 -4.53
CA GLN A 125 -9.08 8.14 -3.38
C GLN A 125 -9.75 6.87 -2.84
N ALA A 126 -10.22 5.98 -3.71
CA ALA A 126 -10.79 4.71 -3.29
C ALA A 126 -9.74 3.83 -2.59
N LEU A 127 -8.51 3.74 -3.12
CA LEU A 127 -7.41 2.99 -2.52
C LEU A 127 -6.99 3.56 -1.15
N ALA A 128 -6.90 4.90 -1.04
CA ALA A 128 -6.63 5.56 0.24
C ALA A 128 -7.75 5.29 1.27
N GLY A 129 -9.00 5.21 0.81
CA GLY A 129 -10.16 4.89 1.64
C GLY A 129 -10.14 3.49 2.26
N ILE A 130 -9.31 2.57 1.75
CA ILE A 130 -9.16 1.20 2.27
C ILE A 130 -8.15 1.10 3.42
N ILE A 131 -7.29 2.12 3.61
CA ILE A 131 -6.27 2.11 4.65
C ILE A 131 -6.85 1.86 6.05
N PRO A 132 -7.99 2.48 6.46
CA PRO A 132 -8.64 2.17 7.73
C PRO A 132 -9.02 0.69 7.87
N ASP A 133 -9.62 0.09 6.83
CA ASP A 133 -10.04 -1.31 6.84
C ASP A 133 -8.85 -2.26 6.95
N ALA A 134 -7.74 -1.92 6.27
CA ALA A 134 -6.48 -2.65 6.40
C ALA A 134 -5.90 -2.57 7.83
N VAL A 135 -5.98 -1.40 8.47
CA VAL A 135 -5.58 -1.23 9.88
C VAL A 135 -6.48 -2.06 10.80
N GLU A 136 -7.79 -2.05 10.62
CA GLU A 136 -8.70 -2.85 11.45
C GLU A 136 -8.44 -4.34 11.28
N LEU A 137 -8.28 -4.82 10.05
CA LEU A 137 -7.97 -6.23 9.78
C LEU A 137 -6.65 -6.68 10.43
N MET A 138 -5.63 -5.83 10.40
CA MET A 138 -4.34 -6.10 11.07
C MET A 138 -4.43 -6.05 12.60
N CYS A 139 -5.40 -5.33 13.14
CA CYS A 139 -5.58 -5.12 14.58
C CYS A 139 -6.62 -6.05 15.21
N GLU A 140 -7.40 -6.75 14.39
CA GLU A 140 -8.46 -7.66 14.81
C GLU A 140 -7.92 -8.79 15.69
N ASN A 141 -8.67 -9.13 16.75
CA ASN A 141 -8.35 -10.21 17.69
C ASN A 141 -6.92 -10.16 18.25
N GLU A 142 -6.51 -8.98 18.72
CA GLU A 142 -5.13 -8.72 19.17
C GLU A 142 -4.11 -9.03 18.08
N GLY A 143 -4.43 -8.54 16.88
CA GLY A 143 -3.65 -8.75 15.66
C GLY A 143 -3.37 -10.20 15.37
N GLU A 144 -4.34 -11.10 15.56
CA GLU A 144 -4.20 -12.53 15.31
C GLU A 144 -3.61 -12.83 13.92
N LEU A 145 -4.02 -12.04 12.93
CA LEU A 145 -3.52 -12.12 11.56
C LEU A 145 -1.99 -11.91 11.48
N LEU A 146 -1.49 -10.88 12.17
CA LEU A 146 -0.07 -10.54 12.23
C LEU A 146 0.70 -11.39 13.25
N PHE A 147 0.05 -11.83 14.33
CA PHE A 147 0.69 -12.62 15.38
C PHE A 147 1.00 -14.06 14.96
N LYS A 148 0.21 -14.65 14.05
CA LYS A 148 0.53 -15.95 13.44
C LYS A 148 1.94 -16.00 12.81
N LEU A 149 2.61 -14.86 12.66
CA LEU A 149 3.93 -14.69 12.03
C LEU A 149 5.12 -14.72 13.00
N GLU A 150 4.91 -14.84 14.31
CA GLU A 150 5.99 -14.78 15.29
C GLU A 150 6.41 -16.11 15.91
N GLU A 151 5.80 -17.22 15.49
CA GLU A 151 6.45 -18.49 15.78
C GLU A 151 7.88 -18.45 15.19
N PRO A 152 8.93 -18.91 15.91
CA PRO A 152 10.33 -18.83 15.45
C PRO A 152 10.60 -19.39 14.05
N LYS A 153 9.67 -20.18 13.51
CA LYS A 153 9.66 -20.68 12.13
C LYS A 153 9.30 -19.64 11.06
N TYR A 154 8.85 -18.43 11.44
CA TYR A 154 8.26 -17.42 10.55
C TYR A 154 9.04 -16.10 10.50
N THR A 155 9.62 -15.61 11.60
CA THR A 155 10.41 -14.35 11.64
C THR A 155 11.65 -14.42 10.73
N ASP A 156 12.39 -15.52 10.77
CA ASP A 156 13.50 -15.79 9.83
C ASP A 156 13.03 -15.93 8.38
N CYS A 157 11.77 -16.32 8.18
CA CYS A 157 11.15 -16.48 6.87
C CYS A 157 10.70 -15.12 6.32
N ILE A 158 10.11 -14.25 7.15
CA ILE A 158 9.65 -12.92 6.74
C ILE A 158 10.82 -11.99 6.46
N ALA A 159 11.88 -12.03 7.26
CA ALA A 159 13.09 -11.27 6.96
C ALA A 159 13.67 -11.65 5.58
N LYS A 160 13.60 -12.93 5.21
CA LYS A 160 13.96 -13.44 3.87
C LYS A 160 12.88 -13.20 2.81
N ILE A 161 11.63 -12.97 3.21
CA ILE A 161 10.53 -12.61 2.30
C ILE A 161 10.76 -11.21 1.74
N GLY A 162 11.33 -10.27 2.51
CA GLY A 162 11.69 -8.94 2.00
C GLY A 162 12.45 -9.03 0.67
N ASP A 163 13.57 -9.75 0.69
CA ASP A 163 14.39 -10.04 -0.50
C ASP A 163 13.64 -10.81 -1.61
N ASN A 164 12.57 -11.52 -1.28
CA ASN A 164 11.75 -12.30 -2.22
C ASN A 164 10.53 -11.53 -2.76
N PHE A 165 10.04 -10.52 -2.05
CA PHE A 165 8.98 -9.62 -2.53
C PHE A 165 9.50 -8.75 -3.65
N ASP A 166 10.78 -8.37 -3.58
CA ASP A 166 11.48 -7.66 -4.65
C ASP A 166 11.38 -8.40 -5.98
N GLU A 167 11.38 -9.74 -6.01
CA GLU A 167 11.17 -10.50 -7.24
C GLU A 167 9.76 -10.28 -7.83
N CYS A 168 8.74 -10.28 -6.98
CA CYS A 168 7.36 -10.01 -7.39
C CYS A 168 7.23 -8.56 -7.89
N PHE A 169 7.80 -7.60 -7.16
CA PHE A 169 7.80 -6.19 -7.52
C PHE A 169 8.57 -5.94 -8.81
N ASN A 170 9.80 -6.44 -8.95
CA ASN A 170 10.59 -6.27 -10.17
C ASN A 170 9.89 -6.86 -11.39
N THR A 171 9.22 -8.01 -11.25
CA THR A 171 8.45 -8.60 -12.36
C THR A 171 7.23 -7.76 -12.73
N PHE A 172 6.56 -7.19 -11.73
CA PHE A 172 5.42 -6.31 -11.92
C PHE A 172 5.83 -4.98 -12.58
N LEU A 173 6.88 -4.34 -12.04
CA LEU A 173 7.36 -3.02 -12.43
C LEU A 173 7.98 -2.99 -13.82
N ASN A 174 8.66 -4.06 -14.25
CA ASN A 174 9.27 -4.16 -15.59
C ASN A 174 8.27 -4.07 -16.78
N GLY A 175 6.98 -3.88 -16.54
CA GLY A 175 5.96 -3.75 -17.58
C GLY A 175 4.84 -2.77 -17.29
N THR A 176 4.95 -1.91 -16.26
CA THR A 176 3.84 -1.04 -15.78
C THR A 176 4.01 0.46 -16.08
N ASP A 177 5.13 0.87 -16.68
CA ASP A 177 5.59 2.27 -16.67
C ASP A 177 4.63 3.28 -17.34
N ASP A 178 3.92 2.86 -18.38
CA ASP A 178 2.99 3.71 -19.14
C ASP A 178 1.52 3.34 -18.89
N TRP A 179 1.22 2.73 -17.75
CA TRP A 179 -0.14 2.27 -17.48
C TRP A 179 -1.04 3.43 -17.10
N ASP A 180 -2.04 3.65 -17.95
CA ASP A 180 -3.24 4.36 -17.54
C ASP A 180 -4.11 3.40 -16.71
N ILE A 181 -4.11 3.61 -15.39
CA ILE A 181 -4.83 2.77 -14.44
C ILE A 181 -6.35 2.81 -14.66
N SER A 182 -6.88 3.91 -15.22
CA SER A 182 -8.29 4.03 -15.59
C SER A 182 -8.66 3.25 -16.86
N HIS A 183 -7.67 2.92 -17.71
CA HIS A 183 -7.86 2.24 -19.00
C HIS A 183 -7.10 0.90 -19.13
N LEU A 184 -6.93 0.15 -18.03
CA LEU A 184 -6.23 -1.14 -18.04
C LEU A 184 -6.84 -2.16 -19.03
N THR A 185 -5.97 -2.73 -19.86
CA THR A 185 -6.28 -3.83 -20.77
C THR A 185 -6.33 -5.17 -20.04
N ARG A 186 -6.90 -6.20 -20.68
CA ARG A 186 -6.92 -7.57 -20.15
C ARG A 186 -5.53 -8.08 -19.79
N GLU A 187 -4.52 -7.80 -20.62
CA GLU A 187 -3.15 -8.24 -20.36
C GLU A 187 -2.58 -7.58 -19.10
N GLN A 188 -2.78 -6.27 -18.95
CA GLN A 188 -2.34 -5.53 -17.77
C GLN A 188 -3.05 -6.02 -16.49
N CYS A 189 -4.35 -6.32 -16.57
CA CYS A 189 -5.09 -6.93 -15.45
C CYS A 189 -4.58 -8.34 -15.10
N ASN A 190 -4.17 -9.13 -16.09
CA ASN A 190 -3.54 -10.43 -15.85
C ASN A 190 -2.19 -10.27 -15.15
N THR A 191 -1.41 -9.23 -15.48
CA THR A 191 -0.16 -8.91 -14.79
C THR A 191 -0.41 -8.54 -13.32
N VAL A 192 -1.43 -7.73 -13.01
CA VAL A 192 -1.80 -7.44 -11.60
C VAL A 192 -2.25 -8.72 -10.87
N THR A 193 -2.97 -9.60 -11.55
CA THR A 193 -3.38 -10.92 -11.00
C THR A 193 -2.15 -11.81 -10.75
N GLY A 194 -1.19 -11.82 -11.67
CA GLY A 194 0.08 -12.53 -11.53
C GLY A 194 0.90 -12.02 -10.35
N PHE A 195 0.94 -10.70 -10.14
CA PHE A 195 1.60 -10.09 -9.00
C PHE A 195 0.96 -10.53 -7.67
N ARG A 196 -0.38 -10.51 -7.58
CA ARG A 196 -1.10 -11.08 -6.42
C ARG A 196 -0.70 -12.53 -6.17
N GLN A 197 -0.68 -13.36 -7.21
CA GLN A 197 -0.34 -14.77 -7.08
C GLN A 197 1.11 -14.95 -6.61
N CYS A 198 2.04 -14.15 -7.13
CA CYS A 198 3.44 -14.14 -6.68
C CYS A 198 3.54 -13.83 -5.18
N ILE A 199 2.87 -12.78 -4.70
CA ILE A 199 2.80 -12.44 -3.27
C ILE A 199 2.26 -13.63 -2.48
N GLN A 200 1.13 -14.21 -2.93
CA GLN A 200 0.50 -15.33 -2.26
C GLN A 200 1.45 -16.55 -2.17
N ASP A 201 2.19 -16.84 -3.24
CA ASP A 201 3.15 -17.94 -3.27
C ASP A 201 4.32 -17.70 -2.31
N LYS A 202 4.85 -16.47 -2.22
CA LYS A 202 5.88 -16.11 -1.23
C LYS A 202 5.36 -16.24 0.20
N LEU A 203 4.14 -15.78 0.46
CA LEU A 203 3.50 -15.93 1.77
C LEU A 203 3.23 -17.39 2.13
N ASN A 204 2.86 -18.23 1.17
CA ASN A 204 2.64 -19.66 1.36
C ASN A 204 3.92 -20.40 1.79
N ILE A 205 5.08 -20.04 1.21
CA ILE A 205 6.39 -20.60 1.62
C ILE A 205 6.61 -20.40 3.11
N CYS A 206 6.23 -19.23 3.63
CA CYS A 206 6.32 -18.91 5.04
C CYS A 206 5.06 -19.23 5.84
N LYS A 207 4.15 -20.08 5.31
CA LYS A 207 2.85 -20.44 5.90
C LYS A 207 2.10 -19.24 6.52
N ALA A 208 2.24 -18.08 5.88
CA ALA A 208 1.64 -16.81 6.22
C ALA A 208 0.56 -16.43 5.20
N ALA A 209 -0.08 -17.45 4.60
CA ALA A 209 -1.05 -17.29 3.51
C ALA A 209 -2.18 -16.31 3.85
N ASP A 210 -2.60 -16.29 5.12
CA ASP A 210 -3.65 -15.39 5.60
C ASP A 210 -3.31 -13.90 5.39
N LEU A 211 -2.02 -13.51 5.32
CA LEU A 211 -1.62 -12.11 5.09
C LEU A 211 -2.03 -11.57 3.74
N ILE A 212 -2.31 -12.44 2.76
CA ILE A 212 -2.83 -12.02 1.47
C ILE A 212 -4.14 -11.25 1.63
N LYS A 213 -4.89 -11.49 2.71
CA LYS A 213 -6.16 -10.78 3.00
C LYS A 213 -5.98 -9.27 3.10
N VAL A 214 -4.85 -8.79 3.63
CA VAL A 214 -4.58 -7.34 3.70
C VAL A 214 -4.36 -6.77 2.29
N TYR A 215 -3.57 -7.47 1.48
CA TYR A 215 -3.34 -7.08 0.08
C TYR A 215 -4.63 -7.18 -0.76
N ASP A 216 -5.46 -8.18 -0.51
CA ASP A 216 -6.72 -8.42 -1.21
C ASP A 216 -7.69 -7.23 -1.07
N LEU A 217 -7.66 -6.49 0.05
CA LEU A 217 -8.46 -5.27 0.19
C LEU A 217 -8.12 -4.24 -0.90
N PHE A 218 -6.82 -4.02 -1.14
CA PHE A 218 -6.34 -3.09 -2.17
C PHE A 218 -6.55 -3.66 -3.57
N HIS A 219 -6.20 -4.92 -3.80
CA HIS A 219 -6.35 -5.59 -5.09
C HIS A 219 -7.81 -5.59 -5.57
N ASN A 220 -8.74 -5.98 -4.69
CA ASN A 220 -10.16 -6.02 -5.03
C ASN A 220 -10.71 -4.63 -5.30
N THR A 221 -10.25 -3.63 -4.53
CA THR A 221 -10.64 -2.23 -4.75
C THR A 221 -10.13 -1.74 -6.11
N LEU A 222 -8.86 -1.97 -6.43
CA LEU A 222 -8.29 -1.65 -7.73
C LEU A 222 -9.09 -2.31 -8.86
N PHE A 223 -9.43 -3.60 -8.72
CA PHE A 223 -10.18 -4.31 -9.77
C PHE A 223 -11.59 -3.77 -9.94
N ARG A 224 -12.26 -3.42 -8.83
CA ARG A 224 -13.60 -2.81 -8.87
C ARG A 224 -13.61 -1.44 -9.55
N MET A 225 -12.55 -0.67 -9.34
CA MET A 225 -12.43 0.72 -9.82
C MET A 225 -11.91 0.81 -11.26
N THR A 226 -11.40 -0.28 -11.83
CA THR A 226 -10.78 -0.31 -13.18
C THR A 226 -11.52 -1.26 -14.13
N PRO A 227 -11.19 -1.29 -15.44
CA PRO A 227 -11.76 -2.26 -16.36
C PRO A 227 -11.48 -3.72 -16.00
N CYS A 228 -10.53 -4.00 -15.10
CA CYS A 228 -10.18 -5.35 -14.66
C CYS A 228 -11.37 -6.15 -14.11
N ARG A 229 -12.38 -5.50 -13.51
CA ARG A 229 -13.64 -6.16 -13.10
C ARG A 229 -14.32 -6.97 -14.21
N ASN A 230 -14.08 -6.63 -15.47
CA ASN A 230 -14.70 -7.30 -16.63
C ASN A 230 -13.91 -8.54 -17.09
N TYR A 231 -12.72 -8.78 -16.53
CA TYR A 231 -11.81 -9.84 -16.96
C TYR A 231 -11.65 -10.96 -15.93
N VAL A 232 -12.33 -10.85 -14.79
CA VAL A 232 -12.28 -11.84 -13.71
C VAL A 232 -13.69 -12.31 -13.39
N ASP A 233 -13.87 -13.62 -13.27
CA ASP A 233 -14.98 -14.15 -12.46
C ASP A 233 -14.61 -13.87 -10.99
N LEU A 234 -15.07 -12.74 -10.44
CA LEU A 234 -14.99 -12.41 -9.01
C LEU A 234 -15.90 -13.37 -8.21
N ALA A 235 -15.67 -14.68 -8.34
CA ALA A 235 -16.31 -15.70 -7.53
C ALA A 235 -15.67 -15.65 -6.14
N ASN A 236 -16.43 -15.13 -5.18
CA ASN A 236 -16.16 -15.14 -3.73
C ASN A 236 -15.17 -14.08 -3.22
N VAL A 237 -15.23 -12.85 -3.72
CA VAL A 237 -15.03 -11.72 -2.79
C VAL A 237 -16.30 -11.71 -1.94
N GLU A 238 -16.25 -12.34 -0.77
CA GLU A 238 -17.23 -12.06 0.27
C GLU A 238 -17.34 -10.54 0.34
N LEU A 239 -18.51 -10.07 -0.04
CA LEU A 239 -18.99 -8.77 0.34
C LEU A 239 -18.84 -8.71 1.86
N LEU A 240 -17.73 -8.13 2.34
CA LEU A 240 -17.78 -7.27 3.51
C LEU A 240 -18.65 -6.06 3.09
N ASP A 241 -19.91 -6.34 2.80
CA ASP A 241 -20.97 -5.37 2.85
C ASP A 241 -20.99 -4.93 4.30
N ASN A 242 -20.55 -3.69 4.49
CA ASN A 242 -20.70 -2.88 5.68
C ASN A 242 -22.19 -2.68 6.02
N ASN A 243 -22.94 -3.75 6.30
CA ASN A 243 -24.37 -3.69 6.62
C ASN A 243 -24.83 -4.66 7.73
N THR A 244 -23.94 -5.29 8.50
CA THR A 244 -24.34 -6.07 9.70
C THR A 244 -23.85 -5.50 11.04
N LEU A 245 -23.29 -4.29 11.07
CA LEU A 245 -23.04 -3.55 12.32
C LEU A 245 -24.20 -2.63 12.75
N ASN A 246 -25.33 -2.69 12.06
CA ASN A 246 -26.58 -2.06 12.50
C ASN A 246 -27.73 -3.07 12.41
N GLU A 247 -27.72 -4.11 13.24
CA GLU A 247 -28.95 -4.75 13.70
C GLU A 247 -28.71 -5.54 15.00
N VAL A 248 -29.21 -4.93 16.09
CA VAL A 248 -29.48 -5.43 17.47
C VAL A 248 -28.31 -5.52 18.45
#